data_AF-A0A929J0D8-F1
#
_entry.id   AF-A0A929J0D8-F1
#
_cell.length_a   1.000
_cell.length_b   1.000
_cell.length_c   1.000
_cell.angle_alpha   90.00
_cell.angle_beta   90.00
_cell.angle_gamma   90.00
#
_symmetry.space_group_name_H-M   'P 1'
#
loop_
_entity.id
_entity.type
_entity.pdbx_description
1 polymer ?
#
loop_
_entity_poly.entity_id
_entity_poly.type
_entity_poly.pdbx_seq_one_letter_code
_entity_poly.pdbx_strand_id
1 'polypeptide(L)'
;DDISKRLDKIESQFEFFSLCHENTFAKLGHIYKESISTLGPKIIVSGEQPYLSNEINASKVRALLLAGIRSAVLWRQCGGSRWQFIFGRKAYINECEKILSRI
;
A
#
# COMPACT_ATOMS: atom_id res chain seq x y z
N ASP A 1 -13.00 7.19 -7.49
CA ASP A 1 -13.20 8.65 -7.60
C ASP A 1 -12.83 9.41 -6.33
N ASP A 2 -13.36 9.07 -5.15
CA ASP A 2 -13.00 9.76 -3.89
C ASP A 2 -11.52 9.59 -3.49
N ILE A 3 -11.02 8.36 -3.45
CA ILE A 3 -9.62 8.07 -3.11
C ILE A 3 -8.66 8.82 -4.05
N SER A 4 -8.93 8.83 -5.35
CA SER A 4 -8.12 9.54 -6.35
C SER A 4 -8.05 11.04 -6.03
N LYS A 5 -9.20 11.72 -5.84
CA LYS A 5 -9.24 13.15 -5.48
C LYS A 5 -8.46 13.46 -4.21
N ARG A 6 -8.53 12.57 -3.22
CA ARG A 6 -7.80 12.72 -1.96
C ARG A 6 -6.29 12.56 -2.14
N LEU A 7 -5.86 11.67 -3.04
CA LEU A 7 -4.46 11.50 -3.41
C LEU A 7 -3.93 12.73 -4.18
N ASP A 8 -4.69 13.26 -5.14
CA ASP A 8 -4.32 14.47 -5.90
C ASP A 8 -4.10 15.68 -4.95
N LYS A 9 -4.92 15.78 -3.91
CA LYS A 9 -4.77 16.82 -2.86
C LYS A 9 -3.50 16.62 -2.00
N ILE A 10 -3.05 15.39 -1.79
CA ILE A 10 -1.80 15.13 -1.08
C ILE A 10 -0.60 15.43 -2.00
N GLU A 11 -0.71 15.07 -3.28
CA GLU A 11 0.33 15.29 -4.28
C GLU A 11 0.65 16.78 -4.46
N SER A 12 -0.38 17.64 -4.53
CA SER A 12 -0.17 19.10 -4.61
C SER A 12 0.53 19.70 -3.39
N GLN A 13 0.67 18.95 -2.30
CA GLN A 13 1.37 19.38 -1.09
C GLN A 13 2.81 18.88 -1.02
N PHE A 14 3.27 18.08 -2.00
CA PHE A 14 4.64 17.60 -2.05
C PHE A 14 5.67 18.69 -2.34
N GLU A 15 5.25 19.85 -2.84
CA GLU A 15 6.10 21.04 -2.93
C GLU A 15 6.59 21.51 -1.54
N PHE A 16 5.83 21.23 -0.48
CA PHE A 16 6.13 21.67 0.90
C PHE A 16 6.58 20.55 1.82
N PHE A 17 6.20 19.29 1.55
CA PHE A 17 6.51 18.14 2.38
C PHE A 17 7.02 16.96 1.55
N SER A 18 8.14 16.36 1.95
CA SER A 18 8.62 15.13 1.30
C SER A 18 7.61 13.98 1.42
N LEU A 19 7.68 13.04 0.48
CA LEU A 19 6.91 11.78 0.49
C LEU A 19 7.07 11.01 1.80
N CYS A 20 8.26 11.05 2.41
CA CYS A 20 8.61 10.33 3.63
C CYS A 20 8.32 11.13 4.92
N HIS A 21 7.65 12.28 4.82
CA HIS A 21 7.31 13.09 5.98
C HIS A 21 6.14 12.45 6.77
N GLU A 22 6.15 12.58 8.10
CA GLU A 22 5.13 11.98 8.99
C GLU A 22 3.70 12.44 8.64
N ASN A 23 3.52 13.72 8.35
CA ASN A 23 2.25 14.27 7.86
C ASN A 23 1.72 13.57 6.60
N THR A 24 2.60 13.16 5.68
CA THR A 24 2.19 12.43 4.47
C THR A 24 1.69 11.04 4.84
N PHE A 25 2.42 10.33 5.70
CA PHE A 25 1.98 9.03 6.22
C PHE A 25 0.66 9.12 7.00
N ALA A 26 0.47 10.16 7.80
CA ALA A 26 -0.78 10.37 8.54
C ALA A 26 -1.97 10.55 7.57
N LYS A 27 -1.83 11.37 6.53
CA LYS A 27 -2.87 11.58 5.51
C LYS A 27 -3.19 10.30 4.73
N LEU A 28 -2.17 9.59 4.26
CA LEU A 28 -2.34 8.32 3.54
C LEU A 28 -2.96 7.24 4.44
N GLY A 29 -2.50 7.15 5.69
CA GLY A 29 -3.04 6.22 6.67
C GLY A 29 -4.49 6.51 7.02
N HIS A 30 -4.88 7.79 7.02
CA HIS A 30 -6.28 8.21 7.20
C HIS A 30 -7.15 7.82 6.00
N ILE A 31 -6.66 8.00 4.76
CA ILE A 31 -7.35 7.50 3.55
C ILE A 31 -7.62 6.00 3.68
N TYR A 32 -6.61 5.19 4.02
CA TYR A 32 -6.78 3.76 4.22
C TYR A 32 -7.86 3.44 5.27
N LYS A 33 -7.81 4.13 6.41
CA LYS A 33 -8.73 3.90 7.54
C LYS A 33 -10.18 4.17 7.15
N GLU A 34 -10.46 5.26 6.43
CA GLU A 34 -11.83 5.63 6.08
C GLU A 34 -12.38 4.87 4.87
N SER A 35 -11.52 4.55 3.90
CA SER A 35 -11.97 3.99 2.62
C SER A 35 -11.85 2.47 2.54
N ILE A 36 -10.69 1.90 2.90
CA ILE A 36 -10.42 0.48 2.67
C ILE A 36 -10.71 -0.36 3.92
N SER A 37 -10.37 0.14 5.11
CA SER A 37 -10.53 -0.64 6.34
C SER A 37 -11.99 -0.94 6.71
N THR A 38 -12.94 -0.28 6.05
CA THR A 38 -14.39 -0.46 6.19
C THR A 38 -14.97 -1.53 5.27
N LEU A 39 -14.22 -2.02 4.27
CA LEU A 39 -14.72 -2.94 3.25
C LEU A 39 -14.73 -4.41 3.68
N GLY A 40 -14.18 -4.74 4.85
CA GLY A 40 -14.09 -6.12 5.30
C GLY A 40 -13.32 -6.29 6.62
N PRO A 41 -12.94 -7.53 6.96
CA PRO A 41 -12.16 -7.82 8.15
C PRO A 41 -10.84 -7.05 8.17
N LYS A 42 -10.46 -6.57 9.35
CA LYS A 42 -9.22 -5.79 9.52
C LYS A 42 -7.99 -6.68 9.36
N ILE A 43 -6.98 -6.16 8.67
CA ILE A 43 -5.66 -6.79 8.60
C ILE A 43 -5.03 -6.70 10.00
N ILE A 44 -4.70 -7.85 10.58
CA ILE A 44 -4.04 -7.93 11.88
C ILE A 44 -2.53 -7.80 11.65
N VAL A 45 -1.93 -6.80 12.27
CA VAL A 45 -0.49 -6.55 12.21
C VAL A 45 0.10 -6.97 13.55
N SER A 46 0.98 -7.97 13.52
CA SER A 46 1.64 -8.52 14.71
C SER A 46 3.04 -7.95 14.87
N GLY A 47 3.49 -7.75 16.12
CA GLY A 47 4.78 -7.16 16.47
C GLY A 47 4.84 -6.79 17.95
N GLU A 48 5.90 -6.12 18.37
CA GLU A 48 6.05 -5.70 19.76
C GLU A 48 5.17 -4.47 20.08
N GLN A 49 4.47 -4.53 21.21
CA GLN A 49 3.49 -3.52 21.64
C GLN A 49 4.04 -2.08 21.71
N PRO A 50 5.29 -1.81 22.15
CA PRO A 50 5.81 -0.44 22.18
C PRO A 50 5.85 0.22 20.80
N TYR A 51 6.10 -0.54 19.73
CA TYR A 51 6.11 0.01 18.37
C TYR A 51 4.70 0.11 17.78
N LEU A 52 3.82 -0.86 18.09
CA LEU A 52 2.45 -0.89 17.57
C LEU A 52 1.52 0.14 18.22
N SER A 53 1.81 0.53 19.47
CA SER A 53 1.08 1.59 20.18
C SER A 53 1.44 3.00 19.71
N ASN A 54 2.55 3.16 18.96
CA ASN A 54 2.95 4.44 18.40
C ASN A 54 2.10 4.79 17.15
N GLU A 55 1.34 5.89 17.22
CA GLU A 55 0.44 6.30 16.14
C GLU A 55 1.17 6.71 14.84
N ILE A 56 2.42 7.18 14.93
CA ILE A 56 3.25 7.47 13.75
C ILE A 56 3.54 6.16 13.01
N ASN A 57 3.89 5.10 13.74
CA ASN A 57 4.11 3.78 13.15
C ASN A 57 2.80 3.19 12.62
N ALA A 58 1.70 3.32 13.34
CA ALA A 58 0.40 2.87 12.87
C ALA A 58 -0.02 3.58 11.57
N SER A 59 0.22 4.88 11.46
CA SER A 59 -0.01 5.67 10.24
C SER A 59 0.86 5.19 9.08
N LYS A 60 2.16 4.94 9.31
CA LYS A 60 3.08 4.36 8.33
C LYS A 60 2.60 3.01 7.83
N VAL A 61 2.20 2.12 8.73
CA VAL A 61 1.66 0.79 8.39
C VAL A 61 0.43 0.91 7.49
N ARG A 62 -0.55 1.76 7.85
CA ARG A 62 -1.75 1.98 7.03
C ARG A 62 -1.44 2.58 5.66
N ALA A 63 -0.48 3.50 5.58
CA ALA A 63 -0.02 4.07 4.31
C ALA A 63 0.62 3.00 3.41
N LEU A 64 1.44 2.10 3.97
CA LEU A 64 2.02 0.98 3.22
C LEU A 64 0.96 -0.04 2.77
N LEU A 65 -0.05 -0.31 3.59
CA LEU A 65 -1.18 -1.16 3.19
C LEU A 65 -1.96 -0.54 2.02
N LEU A 66 -2.19 0.78 2.04
CA LEU A 66 -2.79 1.49 0.90
C LEU A 66 -1.96 1.32 -0.38
N ALA A 67 -0.63 1.47 -0.28
CA ALA A 67 0.27 1.24 -1.40
C ALA A 67 0.19 -0.20 -1.93
N GLY A 68 0.16 -1.20 -1.04
CA GLY A 68 -0.02 -2.60 -1.41
C GLY A 68 -1.33 -2.87 -2.16
N ILE A 69 -2.43 -2.26 -1.71
CA ILE A 69 -3.73 -2.35 -2.40
C ILE A 69 -3.66 -1.69 -3.78
N ARG A 70 -3.03 -0.51 -3.90
CA ARG A 70 -2.84 0.15 -5.20
C ARG A 70 -2.04 -0.72 -6.18
N SER A 71 -1.02 -1.42 -5.68
CA SER A 71 -0.25 -2.39 -6.47
C SER A 71 -1.10 -3.60 -6.89
N ALA A 72 -1.96 -4.12 -6.01
CA ALA A 72 -2.89 -5.19 -6.36
C ALA A 72 -3.93 -4.75 -7.40
N VAL A 73 -4.42 -3.51 -7.30
CA VAL A 73 -5.30 -2.90 -8.31
C VAL A 73 -4.57 -2.77 -9.65
N LEU A 74 -3.31 -2.29 -9.64
CA LEU A 74 -2.49 -2.20 -10.86
C LEU A 74 -2.30 -3.58 -11.50
N TRP A 75 -1.98 -4.60 -10.71
CA TRP A 75 -1.85 -5.98 -11.18
C TRP A 75 -3.11 -6.44 -11.90
N ARG A 76 -4.30 -6.15 -11.35
CA ARG A 76 -5.58 -6.46 -11.99
C ARG A 76 -5.81 -5.66 -13.26
N GLN A 77 -5.44 -4.37 -13.30
CA GLN A 77 -5.53 -3.50 -14.47
C GLN A 77 -4.62 -3.98 -15.62
N CYS A 78 -3.46 -4.54 -15.29
CA CYS A 78 -2.53 -5.15 -16.26
C CYS A 78 -2.94 -6.58 -16.69
N GLY A 79 -4.17 -7.02 -16.38
CA GLY A 79 -4.69 -8.34 -16.78
C GLY A 79 -4.49 -9.46 -15.76
N GLY A 80 -3.93 -9.16 -14.58
CA GLY A 80 -3.71 -10.13 -13.51
C GLY A 80 -4.99 -10.80 -13.03
N SER A 81 -4.93 -12.10 -12.75
CA SER A 81 -6.05 -12.87 -12.21
C SER A 81 -5.62 -13.90 -11.17
N ARG A 82 -6.56 -14.26 -10.27
CA ARG A 82 -6.31 -15.25 -9.21
C ARG A 82 -5.84 -16.59 -9.78
N TRP A 83 -6.48 -17.06 -10.85
CA TRP A 83 -6.11 -18.31 -11.51
C TRP A 83 -4.74 -18.23 -12.18
N GLN A 84 -4.44 -17.11 -12.85
CA GLN A 84 -3.10 -16.88 -13.40
C GLN A 84 -2.03 -16.87 -12.30
N PHE A 85 -2.32 -16.30 -11.13
CA PHE A 85 -1.38 -16.31 -10.00
C PHE A 85 -1.12 -17.73 -9.48
N ILE A 86 -2.18 -18.52 -9.29
CA ILE A 86 -2.08 -19.88 -8.77
C ILE A 86 -1.35 -20.81 -9.76
N PHE A 87 -1.76 -20.81 -11.02
CA PHE A 87 -1.19 -21.72 -12.04
C PHE A 87 0.12 -21.19 -12.64
N GLY A 88 0.34 -19.88 -12.62
CA GLY A 88 1.53 -19.22 -13.17
C GLY A 88 2.65 -18.97 -12.17
N ARG A 89 2.57 -19.50 -10.94
CA ARG A 89 3.51 -19.20 -9.84
C ARG A 89 4.98 -19.30 -10.25
N LYS A 90 5.36 -20.33 -11.01
CA LYS A 90 6.74 -20.53 -11.46
C LYS A 90 7.23 -19.41 -12.39
N ALA A 91 6.36 -18.91 -13.28
CA ALA A 91 6.69 -17.79 -14.16
C ALA A 91 6.95 -16.51 -13.35
N TYR A 92 6.12 -16.22 -12.34
CA TYR A 92 6.33 -15.07 -11.46
C TYR A 92 7.67 -15.14 -10.72
N ILE A 93 8.00 -16.30 -10.13
CA ILE A 93 9.27 -16.49 -9.41
C ILE A 93 10.47 -16.27 -10.35
N ASN A 94 10.45 -16.91 -11.53
CA ASN A 94 11.54 -16.78 -12.50
C ASN A 94 11.75 -15.32 -12.93
N GLU A 95 10.68 -14.56 -13.18
CA GLU A 95 10.81 -13.14 -13.53
C GLU A 95 11.30 -12.29 -12.35
N CYS A 96 10.86 -12.57 -11.12
CA CYS A 96 11.41 -11.90 -9.94
C CYS A 96 12.92 -12.15 -9.78
N GLU A 97 13.38 -13.39 -9.95
CA GLU A 97 14.81 -13.74 -9.90
C GLU A 97 15.62 -13.04 -11.00
N LYS A 98 15.08 -12.97 -12.23
CA LYS A 98 15.70 -12.22 -13.33
C LYS A 98 15.81 -10.73 -13.08
N ILE A 99 14.81 -10.11 -12.44
CA ILE A 99 14.85 -8.69 -12.10
C ILE A 99 15.84 -8.47 -10.95
N LEU A 100 15.83 -9.33 -9.93
CA LEU A 100 16.72 -9.23 -8.79
C LEU A 100 18.20 -9.37 -9.19
N SER A 101 18.52 -10.23 -10.16
CA SER A 101 19.89 -10.39 -10.65
C SER A 101 20.42 -9.23 -11.50
N ARG A 102 19.56 -8.26 -11.86
CA ARG A 102 19.94 -7.05 -12.60
C ARG A 102 20.23 -5.85 -11.71
N ILE A 103 19.91 -5.94 -10.42
CA ILE A 103 20.17 -4.91 -9.40
C ILE A 103 21.52 -5.22 -8.76
#